data_AF-A0AAV8Y6V5-F1
#
_entry.id   AF-A0AAV8Y6V5-F1
#
_cell.length_a   1.000
_cell.length_b   1.000
_cell.length_c   1.000
_cell.angle_alpha   90.00
_cell.angle_beta   90.00
_cell.angle_gamma   90.00
#
_symmetry.space_group_name_H-M   'P 1'
#
loop_
_entity.id
_entity.type
_entity.pdbx_description
1 polymer ?
#
loop_
_entity_poly.entity_id
_entity_poly.type
_entity_poly.pdbx_seq_one_letter_code
_entity_poly.pdbx_strand_id
1 'polypeptide(L)'
;MNIVLLALVDDNYCVSYIDVGSNGRSSDGGIFANSSLKKMLENRTHNIPENSVVVGDEAFALKTYMMRPYPFRGVLDRKKRIFNYRLSRARRVSEKFVGILVSRFRLLEKPISLHPDKVDLIIVAICSIHNWLRKTSNYYIRRDSVDTEDINTGEIIPGTWRSELNDQSKKSLRQMGSNNYSRRAEEIRNQYVKYFNGDGSVS
;
A
#
# COMPACT_ATOMS: atom_id res chain seq x y z
N MET A 1 18.09 10.47 10.97
CA MET A 1 17.96 9.90 9.61
C MET A 1 16.60 9.22 9.55
N ASN A 2 15.83 9.40 8.46
CA ASN A 2 14.58 8.68 8.27
C ASN A 2 14.86 7.48 7.36
N ILE A 3 14.47 6.29 7.81
CA ILE A 3 14.53 5.05 7.05
C ILE A 3 13.17 4.85 6.40
N VAL A 4 13.17 4.50 5.12
CA VAL A 4 11.94 4.19 4.38
C VAL A 4 11.82 2.68 4.20
N LEU A 5 10.62 2.16 4.44
CA LEU A 5 10.20 0.81 4.11
C LEU A 5 9.29 0.88 2.88
N LEU A 6 9.71 0.28 1.77
CA LEU A 6 8.84 -0.04 0.65
C LEU A 6 8.36 -1.48 0.83
N ALA A 7 7.04 -1.70 0.92
CA ALA A 7 6.46 -3.02 1.11
C ALA A 7 5.34 -3.31 0.10
N LEU A 8 5.31 -4.54 -0.42
CA LEU A 8 4.15 -5.10 -1.13
C LEU A 8 3.40 -6.02 -0.18
N VAL A 9 2.11 -5.76 0.00
CA VAL A 9 1.27 -6.44 0.98
C VAL A 9 0.02 -6.99 0.29
N ASP A 10 -0.38 -8.21 0.63
CA ASP A 10 -1.60 -8.84 0.15
C ASP A 10 -2.83 -8.50 1.02
N ASP A 11 -4.02 -8.94 0.59
CA ASP A 11 -5.29 -8.74 1.27
C ASP A 11 -5.37 -9.40 2.66
N ASN A 12 -4.49 -10.36 2.94
CA ASN A 12 -4.36 -11.01 4.24
C ASN A 12 -3.34 -10.32 5.17
N TYR A 13 -2.90 -9.12 4.77
CA TYR A 13 -1.87 -8.31 5.42
C TYR A 13 -0.48 -8.97 5.43
N CYS A 14 -0.25 -10.03 4.64
CA CYS A 14 1.07 -10.65 4.54
C CYS A 14 1.97 -9.87 3.59
N VAL A 15 3.22 -9.74 3.98
CA VAL A 15 4.24 -9.05 3.20
C VAL A 15 4.81 -9.99 2.15
N SER A 16 4.66 -9.62 0.89
CA SER A 16 5.20 -10.37 -0.25
C SER A 16 6.55 -9.84 -0.73
N TYR A 17 6.87 -8.59 -0.41
CA TYR A 17 8.16 -7.95 -0.74
C TYR A 17 8.45 -6.84 0.26
N ILE A 18 9.73 -6.67 0.61
CA ILE A 18 10.25 -5.50 1.34
C ILE A 18 11.55 -4.99 0.71
N ASP A 19 11.73 -3.68 0.78
CA ASP A 19 12.99 -2.98 0.55
C ASP A 19 13.15 -1.94 1.66
N VAL A 20 14.25 -2.03 2.41
CA VAL A 20 14.51 -1.26 3.64
C VAL A 20 15.83 -0.51 3.48
N GLY A 21 15.91 0.68 4.08
CA GLY A 21 17.15 1.47 4.06
C GLY A 21 17.20 2.51 2.94
N SER A 22 16.13 2.64 2.16
CA SER A 22 16.02 3.71 1.16
C SER A 22 16.11 5.09 1.82
N ASN A 23 16.89 5.98 1.22
CA ASN A 23 17.12 7.33 1.74
C ASN A 23 15.80 8.13 1.78
N GLY A 24 15.35 8.55 2.97
CA GLY A 24 14.09 9.29 3.16
C GLY A 24 14.00 10.67 2.50
N ARG A 25 15.02 11.10 1.76
CA ARG A 25 14.97 12.29 0.87
C ARG A 25 14.45 11.96 -0.53
N SER A 26 14.43 10.69 -0.93
CA SER A 26 13.90 10.25 -2.22
C SER A 26 12.38 10.22 -2.21
N SER A 27 11.74 10.56 -3.33
CA SER A 27 10.28 10.38 -3.49
C SER A 27 9.92 8.90 -3.58
N ASP A 28 8.70 8.54 -3.23
CA ASP A 28 8.17 7.18 -3.35
C ASP A 28 8.33 6.61 -4.76
N GLY A 29 8.04 7.44 -5.77
CA GLY A 29 8.27 7.08 -7.17
C GLY A 29 9.74 6.81 -7.49
N GLY A 30 10.67 7.55 -6.88
CA GLY A 30 12.11 7.34 -7.01
C GLY A 30 12.61 6.09 -6.27
N ILE A 31 12.08 5.83 -5.07
CA ILE A 31 12.36 4.62 -4.30
C ILE A 31 11.91 3.39 -5.10
N PHE A 32 10.66 3.39 -5.58
CA PHE A 32 10.16 2.31 -6.43
C PHE A 32 10.93 2.19 -7.74
N ALA A 33 11.28 3.30 -8.39
CA ALA A 33 12.03 3.28 -9.64
C ALA A 33 13.40 2.58 -9.54
N ASN A 34 14.00 2.58 -8.34
CA ASN A 34 15.28 1.96 -8.04
C ASN A 34 15.15 0.58 -7.36
N SER A 35 13.94 0.21 -6.91
CA SER A 35 13.69 -1.05 -6.20
C SER A 35 13.84 -2.28 -7.10
N SER A 36 14.22 -3.41 -6.49
CA SER A 36 14.17 -4.71 -7.17
C SER A 36 12.74 -5.15 -7.51
N LEU A 37 11.73 -4.64 -6.79
CA LEU A 37 10.32 -4.87 -7.08
C LEU A 37 9.93 -4.37 -8.47
N LYS A 38 10.37 -3.18 -8.88
CA LYS A 38 10.10 -2.68 -10.23
C LYS A 38 10.65 -3.63 -11.29
N LYS A 39 11.91 -4.07 -11.14
CA LYS A 39 12.53 -5.01 -12.09
C LYS A 39 11.74 -6.32 -12.17
N MET A 40 11.30 -6.83 -11.02
CA MET A 40 10.48 -8.04 -10.95
C MET A 40 9.13 -7.88 -11.66
N LEU A 41 8.47 -6.73 -11.51
CA LEU A 41 7.19 -6.40 -12.16
C LEU A 41 7.34 -6.18 -13.68
N GLU A 42 8.41 -5.51 -14.11
CA GLU A 42 8.70 -5.27 -15.53
C GLU A 42 9.04 -6.56 -16.26
N ASN A 43 9.84 -7.43 -15.63
CA ASN A 43 10.27 -8.70 -16.21
C ASN A 43 9.27 -9.86 -15.99
N ARG A 44 8.17 -9.62 -15.27
CA ARG A 44 7.18 -10.65 -14.87
C ARG A 44 7.79 -11.86 -14.17
N THR A 45 8.85 -11.66 -13.39
CA THR A 45 9.52 -12.73 -12.62
C THR A 45 8.90 -12.90 -11.23
N HIS A 46 7.59 -12.65 -11.11
CA HIS A 46 6.83 -12.74 -9.87
C HIS A 46 5.72 -13.78 -9.98
N ASN A 47 5.18 -14.20 -8.84
CA ASN A 47 4.02 -15.09 -8.77
C ASN A 47 2.69 -14.34 -8.71
N ILE A 48 2.66 -13.06 -9.10
CA ILE A 48 1.39 -12.29 -9.20
C ILE A 48 0.60 -12.83 -10.41
N PRO A 49 -0.70 -13.13 -10.27
CA PRO A 49 -1.50 -13.70 -11.35
C PRO A 49 -1.51 -12.84 -12.62
N GLU A 50 -1.69 -13.48 -13.77
CA GLU A 50 -1.85 -12.74 -15.02
C GLU A 50 -3.00 -11.75 -14.96
N ASN A 51 -2.83 -10.61 -15.64
CA ASN A 51 -3.79 -9.50 -15.65
C ASN A 51 -4.10 -8.90 -14.27
N SER A 52 -3.30 -9.20 -13.25
CA SER A 52 -3.35 -8.49 -11.97
C SER A 52 -2.41 -7.28 -11.97
N VAL A 53 -2.74 -6.31 -11.13
CA VAL A 53 -1.98 -5.06 -10.97
C VAL A 53 -1.68 -4.83 -9.50
N VAL A 54 -0.52 -4.24 -9.22
CA VAL A 54 -0.21 -3.66 -7.92
C VAL A 54 -0.96 -2.34 -7.79
N VAL A 55 -1.58 -2.11 -6.64
CA VAL A 55 -2.26 -0.83 -6.36
C VAL A 55 -1.27 0.10 -5.66
N GLY A 56 -0.95 1.21 -6.31
CA GLY A 56 -0.12 2.28 -5.78
C GLY A 56 -0.93 3.54 -5.47
N ASP A 57 -0.32 4.44 -4.71
CA ASP A 57 -0.79 5.81 -4.54
C ASP A 57 -0.62 6.67 -5.81
N GLU A 58 -0.99 7.95 -5.74
CA GLU A 58 -0.87 8.88 -6.87
C GLU A 58 0.59 9.18 -7.26
N ALA A 59 1.56 9.01 -6.34
CA ALA A 59 2.96 9.31 -6.56
C ALA A 59 3.66 8.29 -7.46
N PHE A 60 3.16 7.05 -7.53
CA PHE A 60 3.64 6.07 -8.51
C PHE A 60 3.22 6.42 -9.94
N ALA A 61 4.00 5.96 -10.92
CA ALA A 61 3.65 6.08 -12.33
C ALA A 61 2.61 5.00 -12.71
N LEU A 62 1.61 5.37 -13.52
CA LEU A 62 0.68 4.40 -14.10
C LEU A 62 1.44 3.49 -15.08
N LYS A 63 1.36 2.18 -14.87
CA LYS A 63 1.97 1.15 -15.72
C LYS A 63 0.98 0.01 -15.96
N THR A 64 1.32 -0.89 -16.86
CA THR A 64 0.50 -2.09 -17.13
C THR A 64 0.37 -3.02 -15.92
N TYR A 65 1.31 -2.94 -14.98
CA TYR A 65 1.35 -3.70 -13.72
C TYR A 65 1.11 -2.83 -12.47
N MET A 66 0.99 -1.51 -12.61
CA MET A 66 0.86 -0.57 -11.49
C MET A 66 -0.35 0.34 -11.72
N MET A 67 -1.37 0.18 -10.88
CA MET A 67 -2.60 0.96 -10.91
C MET A 67 -2.53 2.10 -9.90
N ARG A 68 -2.98 3.29 -10.30
CA ARG A 68 -3.05 4.48 -9.44
C ARG A 68 -4.36 5.25 -9.67
N PRO A 69 -4.80 6.09 -8.71
CA PRO A 69 -6.01 6.89 -8.90
C PRO A 69 -5.85 7.89 -10.05
N TYR A 70 -6.98 8.35 -10.59
CA TYR A 70 -6.96 9.54 -11.43
C TYR A 70 -6.56 10.75 -10.58
N PRO A 71 -5.63 11.59 -11.06
CA PRO A 71 -5.18 12.75 -10.30
C PRO A 71 -6.31 13.75 -10.10
N PHE A 72 -6.36 14.41 -8.94
CA PHE A 72 -7.35 15.43 -8.61
C PHE A 72 -7.02 16.79 -9.24
N ARG A 73 -6.78 16.82 -10.56
CA ARG A 73 -6.55 18.04 -11.33
C ARG A 73 -7.81 18.34 -12.17
N GLY A 74 -8.80 18.96 -11.53
CA GLY A 74 -10.07 19.35 -12.16
C GLY A 74 -11.27 18.46 -11.82
N VAL A 75 -12.34 18.56 -12.62
CA VAL A 75 -13.58 17.82 -12.39
C VAL A 75 -13.42 16.37 -12.87
N LEU A 76 -13.42 15.43 -11.92
CA LEU A 76 -13.50 14.00 -12.23
C LEU A 76 -14.94 13.62 -12.57
N ASP A 77 -15.13 12.89 -13.67
CA ASP A 77 -16.43 12.29 -13.97
C ASP A 77 -16.86 11.30 -12.87
N ARG A 78 -18.17 11.03 -12.80
CA ARG A 78 -18.75 10.18 -11.75
C ARG A 78 -18.09 8.79 -11.69
N LYS A 79 -17.78 8.19 -12.84
CA LYS A 79 -17.19 6.83 -12.91
C LYS A 79 -15.76 6.81 -12.37
N LYS A 80 -14.96 7.83 -12.69
CA LYS A 80 -13.61 8.03 -12.14
C LYS A 80 -13.64 8.30 -10.64
N ARG A 81 -14.61 9.07 -10.14
CA ARG A 81 -14.79 9.27 -8.69
C ARG A 81 -15.08 7.96 -7.96
N ILE A 82 -16.02 7.17 -8.47
CA ILE A 82 -16.35 5.85 -7.92
C ILE A 82 -15.12 4.92 -7.97
N PHE A 83 -14.41 4.89 -9.09
CA PHE A 83 -13.19 4.10 -9.22
C PHE A 83 -12.11 4.54 -8.23
N ASN A 84 -11.82 5.84 -8.11
CA ASN A 84 -10.85 6.37 -7.14
C ASN A 84 -11.22 6.00 -5.70
N TYR A 85 -12.51 6.06 -5.35
CA TYR A 85 -13.00 5.63 -4.03
C TYR A 85 -12.72 4.15 -3.77
N ARG A 86 -13.02 3.27 -4.73
CA ARG A 86 -12.77 1.82 -4.62
C ARG A 86 -11.28 1.49 -4.57
N LEU A 87 -10.47 2.16 -5.38
CA LEU A 87 -9.02 2.03 -5.33
C LEU A 87 -8.47 2.51 -3.98
N SER A 88 -9.07 3.55 -3.40
CA SER A 88 -8.77 3.98 -2.03
C SER A 88 -9.08 2.89 -1.01
N ARG A 89 -10.23 2.20 -1.13
CA ARG A 89 -10.57 1.05 -0.27
C ARG A 89 -9.53 -0.07 -0.36
N ALA A 90 -9.08 -0.41 -1.58
CA ALA A 90 -8.02 -1.41 -1.77
C ALA A 90 -6.70 -0.97 -1.09
N ARG A 91 -6.32 0.31 -1.19
CA ARG A 91 -5.12 0.85 -0.53
C ARG A 91 -5.17 0.83 0.99
N ARG A 92 -6.36 0.80 1.61
CA ARG A 92 -6.47 0.70 3.08
C ARG A 92 -5.77 -0.55 3.64
N VAL A 93 -5.56 -1.59 2.84
CA VAL A 93 -4.81 -2.79 3.24
C VAL A 93 -3.39 -2.44 3.68
N SER A 94 -2.65 -1.66 2.88
CA SER A 94 -1.28 -1.26 3.24
C SER A 94 -1.25 -0.28 4.42
N GLU A 95 -2.23 0.62 4.52
CA GLU A 95 -2.36 1.53 5.67
C GLU A 95 -2.60 0.75 6.97
N LYS A 96 -3.53 -0.21 6.95
CA LYS A 96 -3.81 -1.09 8.09
C LYS A 96 -2.62 -1.94 8.47
N PHE A 97 -1.91 -2.50 7.48
CA PHE A 97 -0.69 -3.27 7.72
C PHE A 97 0.34 -2.49 8.53
N VAL A 98 0.62 -1.23 8.15
CA VAL A 98 1.54 -0.37 8.90
C VAL A 98 1.03 -0.16 10.33
N GLY A 99 -0.27 0.11 10.51
CA GLY A 99 -0.88 0.23 11.83
C GLY A 99 -0.74 -1.02 12.70
N ILE A 100 -0.95 -2.20 12.11
CA ILE A 100 -0.76 -3.50 12.78
C ILE A 100 0.69 -3.67 13.21
N LEU A 101 1.66 -3.36 12.33
CA LEU A 101 3.07 -3.45 12.70
C LEU A 101 3.40 -2.56 13.89
N VAL A 102 2.95 -1.30 13.89
CA VAL A 102 3.25 -0.38 14.99
C VAL A 102 2.62 -0.83 16.31
N SER A 103 1.34 -1.22 16.30
CA SER A 103 0.62 -1.70 17.50
C SER A 103 1.23 -2.99 18.06
N ARG A 104 1.59 -3.95 17.20
CA ARG A 104 2.16 -5.25 17.61
C ARG A 104 3.61 -5.16 18.02
N PHE A 105 4.38 -4.31 17.35
CA PHE A 105 5.80 -4.10 17.60
C PHE A 105 6.00 -2.67 18.08
N ARG A 106 5.59 -2.40 19.33
CA ARG A 106 5.65 -1.09 19.99
C ARG A 106 7.01 -0.39 19.92
N LEU A 107 8.08 -1.13 19.60
CA LEU A 107 9.38 -0.57 19.21
C LEU A 107 9.25 0.51 18.12
N LEU A 108 8.31 0.36 17.18
CA LEU A 108 8.05 1.27 16.08
C LEU A 108 7.27 2.53 16.47
N GLU A 109 6.69 2.59 17.68
CA GLU A 109 5.97 3.77 18.18
C GLU A 109 6.92 4.93 18.54
N LYS A 110 8.19 4.61 18.77
CA LYS A 110 9.21 5.57 19.22
C LYS A 110 10.36 5.64 18.22
N PRO A 111 11.05 6.79 18.13
CA PRO A 111 12.30 6.88 17.37
C PRO A 111 13.31 5.83 17.85
N ILE A 112 13.83 5.02 16.93
CA ILE A 112 14.81 3.99 17.23
C ILE A 112 16.21 4.63 17.18
N SER A 113 16.85 4.74 18.34
CA SER A 113 18.20 5.32 18.47
C SER A 113 19.31 4.29 18.22
N LEU A 114 19.30 3.68 17.02
CA LEU A 114 20.32 2.72 16.58
C LEU A 114 20.92 3.14 15.23
N HIS A 115 22.07 2.57 14.89
CA HIS A 115 22.66 2.74 13.56
C HIS A 115 21.70 2.22 12.48
N PRO A 116 21.56 2.90 11.31
CA PRO A 116 20.62 2.52 10.27
C PRO A 116 20.66 1.04 9.88
N ASP A 117 21.85 0.46 9.69
CA ASP A 117 22.00 -0.96 9.35
C ASP A 117 21.37 -1.92 10.37
N LYS A 118 21.35 -1.52 11.66
CA LYS A 118 20.68 -2.31 12.70
C LYS A 118 19.17 -2.14 12.64
N VAL A 119 18.70 -0.93 12.32
CA VAL A 119 17.27 -0.68 12.14
C VAL A 119 16.75 -1.47 10.95
N ASP A 120 17.50 -1.53 9.84
CA ASP A 120 17.11 -2.31 8.66
C ASP A 120 16.88 -3.79 9.01
N LEU A 121 17.83 -4.40 9.75
CA LEU A 121 17.69 -5.77 10.25
C LEU A 121 16.48 -5.94 11.18
N ILE A 122 16.20 -4.97 12.04
CA ILE A 122 15.02 -4.99 12.91
C ILE A 122 13.74 -4.97 12.08
N ILE A 123 13.63 -4.11 11.06
CA ILE A 123 12.43 -4.03 10.20
C ILE A 123 12.24 -5.34 9.42
N VAL A 124 13.32 -5.92 8.88
CA VAL A 124 13.27 -7.23 8.20
C VAL A 124 12.80 -8.33 9.16
N ALA A 125 13.33 -8.37 10.38
CA ALA A 125 12.91 -9.33 11.40
C ALA A 125 11.44 -9.16 11.79
N ILE A 126 10.98 -7.91 11.99
CA ILE A 126 9.58 -7.58 12.28
C ILE A 126 8.66 -8.08 11.17
N CYS A 127 8.96 -7.79 9.91
CA CYS A 127 8.14 -8.24 8.78
C CYS A 127 8.10 -9.78 8.67
N SER A 128 9.22 -10.43 8.94
CA SER A 128 9.32 -11.90 8.94
C SER A 128 8.48 -12.53 10.05
N ILE A 129 8.61 -12.02 11.28
CA ILE A 129 7.83 -12.48 12.45
C ILE A 129 6.34 -12.20 12.23
N HIS A 130 5.99 -11.03 11.71
CA HIS A 130 4.62 -10.67 11.35
C HIS A 130 4.01 -11.71 10.39
N ASN A 131 4.69 -12.02 9.29
CA ASN A 131 4.23 -13.01 8.32
C ASN A 131 4.06 -14.39 8.94
N TRP A 132 5.03 -14.84 9.75
CA TRP A 132 4.95 -16.12 10.44
C TRP A 132 3.74 -16.17 11.38
N LEU A 133 3.54 -15.14 12.21
CA LEU A 133 2.40 -15.05 13.12
C LEU A 133 1.07 -14.95 12.37
N ARG A 134 1.01 -14.24 11.24
CA ARG A 134 -0.21 -14.20 10.40
C ARG A 134 -0.60 -15.55 9.86
N LYS A 135 0.38 -16.36 9.45
CA LYS A 135 0.16 -17.67 8.83
C LYS A 135 -0.09 -18.78 9.85
N THR A 136 0.41 -18.64 11.08
CA THR A 136 0.35 -19.70 12.10
C THR A 136 -0.63 -19.41 13.25
N SER A 137 -1.07 -18.16 13.43
CA SER A 137 -1.96 -17.77 14.53
C SER A 137 -3.22 -17.06 14.06
N ASN A 138 -4.37 -17.65 14.41
CA ASN A 138 -5.69 -17.06 14.19
C ASN A 138 -5.99 -15.87 15.11
N TYR A 139 -5.16 -15.65 16.14
CA TYR A 139 -5.38 -14.61 17.15
C TYR A 139 -4.39 -13.44 17.05
N TYR A 140 -3.44 -13.50 16.10
CA TYR A 140 -2.40 -12.47 15.97
C TYR A 140 -2.98 -11.10 15.59
N ILE A 141 -3.90 -11.07 14.62
CA ILE A 141 -4.76 -9.91 14.35
C ILE A 141 -6.14 -10.22 14.90
N ARG A 142 -6.53 -9.56 15.99
CA ARG A 142 -7.89 -9.67 16.50
C ARG A 142 -8.82 -8.80 15.64
N ARG A 143 -10.09 -9.19 15.50
CA ARG A 143 -11.06 -8.49 14.63
C ARG A 143 -11.33 -7.04 15.06
N ASP A 144 -11.18 -6.74 16.34
CA ASP A 144 -11.27 -5.40 16.92
C ASP A 144 -10.05 -4.52 16.60
N SER A 145 -8.92 -5.14 16.22
CA SER A 145 -7.64 -4.46 16.03
C SER A 145 -7.48 -3.82 14.65
N VAL A 146 -8.37 -4.11 13.71
CA VAL A 146 -8.36 -3.56 12.34
C VAL A 146 -9.69 -2.89 12.04
N ASP A 147 -9.68 -1.89 11.15
CA ASP A 147 -10.96 -1.29 10.77
C ASP A 147 -11.84 -2.33 10.08
N THR A 148 -13.11 -2.36 10.46
CA THR A 148 -14.11 -3.16 9.75
C THR A 148 -15.02 -2.21 9.01
N GLU A 149 -15.36 -2.53 7.78
CA GLU A 149 -16.35 -1.76 7.02
C GLU A 149 -17.69 -2.46 7.15
N ASP A 150 -18.70 -1.74 7.59
CA ASP A 150 -20.06 -2.23 7.52
C ASP A 150 -20.46 -2.31 6.04
N ILE A 151 -20.75 -3.51 5.58
CA ILE A 151 -21.03 -3.80 4.17
C ILE A 151 -22.35 -3.15 3.71
N ASN A 152 -23.25 -2.85 4.64
CA ASN A 152 -24.56 -2.27 4.33
C ASN A 152 -24.53 -0.74 4.35
N THR A 153 -23.75 -0.13 5.24
CA THR A 153 -23.70 1.35 5.38
C THR A 153 -22.47 1.98 4.72
N GLY A 154 -21.44 1.19 4.42
CA GLY A 154 -20.14 1.69 3.94
C GLY A 154 -19.38 2.46 5.03
N GLU A 155 -19.86 2.45 6.27
CA GLU A 155 -19.20 3.11 7.39
C GLU A 155 -17.99 2.30 7.85
N ILE A 156 -16.92 3.02 8.18
CA ILE A 156 -15.69 2.43 8.69
C ILE A 156 -15.79 2.43 10.22
N ILE A 157 -15.91 1.24 10.80
CA ILE A 157 -15.74 1.02 12.23
C ILE A 157 -14.22 1.04 12.49
N PRO A 158 -13.67 2.05 13.18
CA PRO A 158 -12.24 2.16 13.41
C PRO A 158 -11.75 1.03 14.30
N GLY A 159 -10.66 0.38 13.90
CA GLY A 159 -9.98 -0.60 14.74
C GLY A 159 -9.17 0.09 15.84
N THR A 160 -8.86 -0.64 16.91
CA THR A 160 -8.13 -0.10 18.07
C THR A 160 -6.74 0.47 17.73
N TRP A 161 -6.14 0.05 16.61
CA TRP A 161 -4.87 0.60 16.12
C TRP A 161 -4.93 2.12 15.87
N ARG A 162 -6.09 2.69 15.53
CA ARG A 162 -6.24 4.13 15.30
C ARG A 162 -6.18 4.95 16.58
N SER A 163 -6.66 4.41 17.70
CA SER A 163 -6.57 5.07 19.00
C SER A 163 -5.15 5.02 19.61
N GLU A 164 -4.32 4.09 19.15
CA GLU A 164 -2.95 3.90 19.64
C GLU A 164 -1.92 4.75 18.88
N LEU A 165 -2.26 5.23 17.68
CA LEU A 165 -1.37 6.07 16.87
C LEU A 165 -1.69 7.57 17.05
N ASN A 166 -0.76 8.32 17.62
CA ASN A 166 -0.74 9.78 17.47
C ASN A 166 -0.50 10.12 15.99
N ASP A 167 -1.36 10.98 15.44
CA ASP A 167 -1.51 11.38 14.03
C ASP A 167 -0.27 12.08 13.43
N GLN A 168 0.87 11.39 13.33
CA GLN A 168 2.13 11.98 12.83
C GLN A 168 2.70 11.33 11.56
N SER A 169 2.12 10.25 11.03
CA SER A 169 2.67 9.51 9.89
C SER A 169 2.00 9.76 8.54
N LYS A 170 1.15 10.79 8.40
CA LYS A 170 0.58 11.21 7.10
C LYS A 170 1.27 12.46 6.56
N LYS A 171 2.53 12.35 6.14
CA LYS A 171 3.12 13.40 5.30
C LYS A 171 2.69 13.17 3.85
N SER A 172 1.91 14.12 3.33
CA SER A 172 1.60 14.21 1.90
C SER A 172 2.91 14.33 1.10
N LEU A 173 3.05 13.47 0.09
CA LEU A 173 4.31 13.18 -0.58
C LEU A 173 4.51 14.05 -1.82
N ARG A 174 5.75 14.43 -2.09
CA ARG A 174 6.13 15.27 -3.24
C ARG A 174 6.26 14.43 -4.51
N GLN A 175 5.47 14.80 -5.52
CA GLN A 175 5.46 14.20 -6.85
C GLN A 175 6.72 14.65 -7.64
N MET A 176 7.60 13.70 -8.02
CA MET A 176 8.63 13.95 -9.04
C MET A 176 8.83 12.70 -9.91
N GLY A 177 8.43 12.81 -11.19
CA GLY A 177 8.56 11.79 -12.23
C GLY A 177 7.77 12.18 -13.48
N SER A 178 8.25 11.78 -14.67
CA SER A 178 7.53 12.02 -15.93
C SER A 178 6.20 11.27 -15.92
N ASN A 179 5.11 11.98 -16.24
CA ASN A 179 3.73 11.50 -16.15
C ASN A 179 3.29 10.67 -17.38
N ASN A 180 4.21 10.37 -18.30
CA ASN A 180 3.89 9.67 -19.55
C ASN A 180 3.68 8.18 -19.28
N TYR A 181 2.41 7.75 -19.28
CA TYR A 181 2.01 6.36 -19.29
C TYR A 181 1.70 5.91 -20.72
N SER A 182 1.88 4.61 -21.00
CA SER A 182 1.56 4.07 -22.32
C SER A 182 0.04 4.02 -22.52
N ARG A 183 -0.40 4.11 -23.77
CA ARG A 183 -1.81 3.91 -24.15
C ARG A 183 -2.38 2.61 -23.58
N ARG A 184 -1.57 1.54 -23.57
CA ARG A 184 -1.94 0.24 -22.98
C ARG A 184 -2.21 0.32 -21.47
N ALA A 185 -1.40 1.07 -20.72
CA ALA A 185 -1.64 1.24 -19.28
C ALA A 185 -2.93 2.02 -19.01
N GLU A 186 -3.26 2.99 -19.88
CA GLU A 186 -4.54 3.69 -19.84
C GLU A 186 -5.73 2.78 -20.12
N GLU A 187 -5.62 1.97 -21.17
CA GLU A 187 -6.65 1.00 -21.57
C GLU A 187 -6.94 0.02 -20.43
N ILE A 188 -5.91 -0.52 -19.77
CA ILE A 188 -6.06 -1.39 -18.59
C ILE A 188 -6.81 -0.65 -17.47
N ARG A 189 -6.43 0.59 -17.15
CA ARG A 189 -7.15 1.37 -16.12
C ARG A 189 -8.61 1.60 -16.50
N ASN A 190 -8.89 1.93 -17.76
CA ASN A 190 -10.27 2.13 -18.23
C ASN A 190 -11.09 0.83 -18.18
N GLN A 191 -10.48 -0.33 -18.43
CA GLN A 191 -11.11 -1.64 -18.23
C GLN A 191 -11.49 -1.86 -16.76
N TYR A 192 -10.58 -1.57 -15.82
CA TYR A 192 -10.88 -1.64 -14.39
C TYR A 192 -11.96 -0.64 -13.97
N VAL A 193 -11.97 0.59 -14.50
CA VAL A 193 -13.05 1.55 -14.27
C VAL A 193 -14.38 0.96 -14.71
N LYS A 194 -14.45 0.36 -15.92
CA LYS A 194 -15.68 -0.26 -16.42
C LYS A 194 -16.13 -1.42 -15.52
N TYR A 195 -15.22 -2.34 -15.20
CA TYR A 195 -15.51 -3.51 -14.37
C TYR A 195 -16.01 -3.11 -12.99
N PHE A 196 -15.25 -2.26 -12.28
CA PHE A 196 -15.61 -1.83 -10.93
C PHE A 196 -16.75 -0.81 -10.89
N ASN A 197 -17.24 -0.29 -12.02
CA ASN A 197 -18.49 0.47 -12.06
C ASN A 197 -19.69 -0.37 -12.56
N GLY A 198 -19.48 -1.65 -12.89
CA GLY A 198 -20.47 -2.58 -13.44
C GLY A 198 -20.46 -3.90 -12.68
N ASP A 199 -20.03 -4.98 -13.33
CA ASP A 199 -20.07 -6.35 -12.79
C ASP A 199 -19.30 -6.52 -11.47
N GLY A 200 -18.16 -5.82 -11.33
CA GLY A 200 -17.37 -5.79 -10.11
C GLY A 200 -17.84 -4.74 -9.09
N SER A 201 -19.08 -4.27 -9.20
CA SER A 201 -19.61 -3.26 -8.29
C SER A 201 -19.84 -3.83 -6.88
N VAL A 202 -18.92 -3.55 -5.95
CA VAL A 202 -19.20 -3.66 -4.51
C VAL A 202 -19.98 -2.44 -4.02
N SER A 203 -20.97 -2.69 -3.16
CA SER A 203 -21.69 -1.65 -2.40
C SER A 203 -20.77 -0.91 -1.45
#